data_AF-A0A5M3MYF4-F1
#
_entry.id   AF-A0A5M3MYF4-F1
#
_cell.length_a   1.000
_cell.length_b   1.000
_cell.length_c   1.000
_cell.angle_alpha   90.00
_cell.angle_beta   90.00
_cell.angle_gamma   90.00
#
_symmetry.space_group_name_H-M   'P 1'
#
loop_
_entity.id
_entity.type
_entity.pdbx_description
1 polymer ?
#
loop_
_entity_poly.entity_id
_entity_poly.type
_entity_poly.pdbx_seq_one_letter_code
_entity_poly.pdbx_strand_id
1 'polypeptide(L)'
;RNPKLDTHFRDQRAFADQDGQEKVFFGGMMGVLQEIDQATSCVPITKPLSFLDLGCCPGAFTTYVLKNNYRARGVGVSLPPENGGHLSGIRENYMKRFQLIYANVTFYQLGPSPIADDRRLQDLPIPLQCLGDDDGVRYSLVLLDCHHLRKQVDYVNWDYYRIVVSQLILGLSAARDGGTIVMKLSNPQRDIPAKILYLLSTLSTRLVLHKPARMHANRGTFYAVAKGVGRGAEGSRLGEIVGELRSLWVELTYGGTEGTGRWMTSEDLNFIIKSEDLVDVFADRLIKLARSVWATQLEGLKRLLAKNEHTSVTEEKAESEHL
;
A
#
# COMPACT_ATOMS: atom_id res chain seq x y z
N ARG A 1 21.25 -5.55 -15.54
CA ARG A 1 20.98 -6.11 -14.19
C ARG A 1 22.33 -6.28 -13.50
N ASN A 2 22.50 -5.78 -12.27
CA ASN A 2 23.77 -5.89 -11.53
C ASN A 2 23.61 -6.97 -10.43
N PRO A 3 24.28 -8.13 -10.57
CA PRO A 3 24.13 -9.26 -9.64
C PRO A 3 24.46 -8.90 -8.18
N LYS A 4 25.43 -8.00 -7.96
CA LYS A 4 25.83 -7.57 -6.61
C LYS A 4 24.71 -6.79 -5.90
N LEU A 5 23.94 -5.97 -6.63
CA LEU A 5 22.78 -5.26 -6.07
C LEU A 5 21.62 -6.21 -5.76
N ASP A 6 21.40 -7.22 -6.60
CA ASP A 6 20.35 -8.22 -6.37
C ASP A 6 20.66 -9.08 -5.13
N THR A 7 21.93 -9.44 -4.93
CA THR A 7 22.41 -10.10 -3.70
C THR A 7 22.29 -9.18 -2.49
N HIS A 8 22.77 -7.94 -2.55
CA HIS A 8 22.62 -6.97 -1.45
C HIS A 8 21.16 -6.80 -1.01
N PHE A 9 20.23 -6.66 -1.95
CA PHE A 9 18.81 -6.53 -1.63
C PHE A 9 18.20 -7.82 -1.10
N ARG A 10 18.75 -8.99 -1.44
CA ARG A 10 18.38 -10.31 -0.89
C ARG A 10 18.90 -10.46 0.54
N ASP A 11 20.12 -10.01 0.82
CA ASP A 11 20.74 -10.13 2.15
C ASP A 11 20.12 -9.14 3.14
N GLN A 12 19.87 -7.89 2.73
CA GLN A 12 19.09 -6.94 3.55
C GLN A 12 17.69 -7.48 3.85
N ARG A 13 17.12 -8.22 2.90
CA ARG A 13 15.83 -8.90 3.09
C ARG A 13 15.98 -9.98 4.17
N ALA A 14 16.95 -10.90 4.05
CA ALA A 14 17.18 -11.94 5.05
C ALA A 14 17.48 -11.38 6.45
N PHE A 15 18.25 -10.29 6.53
CA PHE A 15 18.57 -9.61 7.80
C PHE A 15 17.35 -8.98 8.46
N ALA A 16 16.44 -8.38 7.68
CA ALA A 16 15.20 -7.81 8.22
C ALA A 16 14.22 -8.89 8.76
N ASP A 17 14.40 -10.16 8.39
CA ASP A 17 13.61 -11.29 8.88
C ASP A 17 14.21 -11.97 10.13
N GLN A 18 15.37 -11.49 10.62
CA GLN A 18 16.01 -12.00 11.85
C GLN A 18 15.35 -11.45 13.12
N ASP A 19 15.23 -12.30 14.13
CA ASP A 19 14.70 -11.95 15.45
C ASP A 19 15.50 -10.79 16.07
N GLY A 20 14.77 -9.80 16.61
CA GLY A 20 15.35 -8.61 17.24
C GLY A 20 15.43 -7.35 16.35
N GLN A 21 15.31 -7.47 15.02
CA GLN A 21 15.25 -6.32 14.10
C GLN A 21 13.86 -5.67 14.01
N GLU A 22 12.84 -6.31 14.58
CA GLU A 22 11.44 -5.88 14.50
C GLU A 22 11.19 -4.49 15.11
N LYS A 23 11.84 -4.17 16.24
CA LYS A 23 11.69 -2.85 16.89
C LYS A 23 12.28 -1.73 16.04
N VAL A 24 13.43 -1.98 15.40
CA VAL A 24 14.08 -1.01 14.50
C VAL A 24 13.22 -0.80 13.26
N PHE A 25 12.71 -1.89 12.67
CA PHE A 25 11.81 -1.82 11.53
C PHE A 25 10.51 -1.07 11.86
N PHE A 26 9.88 -1.39 13.00
CA PHE A 26 8.70 -0.71 13.49
C PHE A 26 8.93 0.79 13.69
N GLY A 27 10.04 1.17 14.34
CA GLY A 27 10.41 2.57 14.54
C GLY A 27 10.64 3.31 13.22
N GLY A 28 11.31 2.68 12.26
CA GLY A 28 11.55 3.27 10.95
C GLY A 28 10.27 3.42 10.12
N MET A 29 9.38 2.42 10.13
CA MET A 29 8.06 2.52 9.48
C MET A 29 7.17 3.57 10.15
N MET A 30 7.27 3.78 11.47
CA MET A 30 6.58 4.88 12.14
C MET A 30 7.12 6.24 11.65
N GLY A 31 8.44 6.32 11.41
CA GLY A 31 9.09 7.45 10.77
C GLY A 31 8.62 7.70 9.34
N VAL A 32 8.29 6.66 8.58
CA VAL A 32 7.71 6.80 7.23
C VAL A 32 6.38 7.55 7.26
N LEU A 33 5.42 7.14 8.11
CA LEU A 33 4.15 7.86 8.19
C LEU A 33 4.33 9.27 8.76
N GLN A 34 5.30 9.48 9.65
CA GLN A 34 5.68 10.83 10.09
C GLN A 34 6.10 11.73 8.93
N GLU A 35 6.96 11.26 8.03
CA GLU A 35 7.38 12.05 6.86
C GLU A 35 6.21 12.37 5.91
N ILE A 36 5.34 11.37 5.68
CA ILE A 36 4.13 11.54 4.87
C ILE A 36 3.20 12.58 5.49
N ASP A 37 2.95 12.48 6.79
CA ASP A 37 2.08 13.38 7.52
C ASP A 37 2.66 14.80 7.61
N GLN A 38 3.97 14.96 7.79
CA GLN A 38 4.64 16.26 7.70
C GLN A 38 4.46 16.91 6.33
N ALA A 39 4.52 16.11 5.25
CA ALA A 39 4.38 16.62 3.89
C ALA A 39 2.92 16.91 3.49
N THR A 40 1.94 16.29 4.14
CA THR A 40 0.55 16.28 3.64
C THR A 40 -0.50 16.67 4.67
N SER A 41 -0.15 16.68 5.95
CA SER A 41 -1.06 16.85 7.09
C SER A 41 -2.27 15.91 6.98
N CYS A 42 -2.00 14.62 6.82
CA CYS A 42 -3.03 13.59 6.67
C CYS A 42 -3.59 13.13 8.02
N VAL A 43 -2.85 13.32 9.12
CA VAL A 43 -3.28 13.03 10.49
C VAL A 43 -3.59 14.36 11.22
N PRO A 44 -4.86 14.76 11.36
CA PRO A 44 -5.20 15.95 12.13
C PRO A 44 -4.91 15.73 13.62
N ILE A 45 -4.42 16.75 14.32
CA ILE A 45 -4.05 16.65 15.75
C ILE A 45 -5.28 16.77 16.66
N THR A 46 -6.18 17.71 16.38
CA THR A 46 -7.25 18.12 17.32
C THR A 46 -8.64 17.62 16.93
N LYS A 47 -8.85 17.25 15.67
CA LYS A 47 -10.15 16.79 15.15
C LYS A 47 -10.33 15.29 15.40
N PRO A 48 -11.56 14.81 15.71
CA PRO A 48 -11.87 13.39 15.68
C PRO A 48 -11.46 12.77 14.35
N LEU A 49 -10.89 11.56 14.40
CA LEU A 49 -10.41 10.85 13.23
C LEU A 49 -10.86 9.39 13.28
N SER A 50 -11.69 8.98 12.34
CA SER A 50 -11.90 7.56 12.01
C SER A 50 -10.88 7.15 10.96
N PHE A 51 -10.17 6.04 11.15
CA PHE A 51 -9.25 5.54 10.14
C PHE A 51 -9.33 4.02 9.91
N LEU A 52 -9.00 3.61 8.68
CA LEU A 52 -8.84 2.21 8.27
C LEU A 52 -7.37 1.97 7.88
N ASP A 53 -6.76 0.91 8.38
CA ASP A 53 -5.38 0.53 8.07
C ASP A 53 -5.32 -0.90 7.51
N LEU A 54 -5.16 -1.02 6.18
CA LEU A 54 -5.05 -2.31 5.49
C LEU A 54 -3.58 -2.69 5.35
N GLY A 55 -3.22 -3.87 5.87
CA GLY A 55 -1.83 -4.29 6.04
C GLY A 55 -1.20 -3.70 7.31
N CYS A 56 -2.02 -3.53 8.36
CA CYS A 56 -1.63 -2.73 9.51
C CYS A 56 -0.53 -3.37 10.38
N CYS A 57 -0.40 -4.70 10.47
CA CYS A 57 0.66 -5.30 11.30
C CYS A 57 2.02 -5.21 10.61
N PRO A 58 3.10 -4.89 11.36
CA PRO A 58 3.19 -4.92 12.83
C PRO A 58 2.58 -3.74 13.60
N GLY A 59 2.12 -2.66 12.95
CA GLY A 59 1.31 -1.61 13.60
C GLY A 59 1.94 -0.22 13.65
N ALA A 60 3.01 0.03 12.90
CA ALA A 60 3.77 1.27 12.98
C ALA A 60 2.96 2.50 12.55
N PHE A 61 2.20 2.39 11.45
CA PHE A 61 1.33 3.46 10.93
C PHE A 61 0.16 3.71 11.88
N THR A 62 -0.58 2.67 12.23
CA THR A 62 -1.62 2.72 13.28
C THR A 62 -1.13 3.37 14.57
N THR A 63 0.06 2.99 15.07
CA THR A 63 0.65 3.56 16.29
C THR A 63 0.95 5.05 16.14
N TYR A 64 1.49 5.46 14.98
CA TYR A 64 1.71 6.88 14.70
C TYR A 64 0.40 7.67 14.76
N VAL A 65 -0.66 7.19 14.10
CA VAL A 65 -1.97 7.86 14.09
C VAL A 65 -2.53 8.00 15.50
N LEU A 66 -2.57 6.89 16.25
CA LEU A 66 -3.14 6.87 17.61
C LEU A 66 -2.32 7.67 18.62
N LYS A 67 -1.00 7.78 18.41
CA LYS A 67 -0.10 8.60 19.23
C LYS A 67 -0.30 10.09 18.99
N ASN A 68 -0.42 10.51 17.73
CA ASN A 68 -0.51 11.93 17.37
C ASN A 68 -1.93 12.49 17.42
N ASN A 69 -2.95 11.63 17.41
CA ASN A 69 -4.33 12.00 17.62
C ASN A 69 -4.98 11.12 18.70
N TYR A 70 -5.13 11.68 19.90
CA TYR A 70 -5.72 11.00 21.05
C TYR A 70 -7.23 10.72 20.87
N ARG A 71 -7.90 11.42 19.94
CA ARG A 71 -9.31 11.22 19.56
C ARG A 71 -9.49 10.27 18.39
N ALA A 72 -8.39 9.76 17.81
CA ALA A 72 -8.47 8.82 16.71
C ALA A 72 -9.02 7.47 17.19
N ARG A 73 -9.87 6.86 16.35
CA ARG A 73 -10.34 5.49 16.48
C ARG A 73 -10.18 4.81 15.13
N GLY A 74 -9.76 3.56 15.11
CA GLY A 74 -9.52 2.88 13.85
C GLY A 74 -9.83 1.41 13.86
N VAL A 75 -9.86 0.88 12.65
CA VAL A 75 -9.93 -0.54 12.35
C VAL A 75 -8.74 -0.87 11.47
N GLY A 76 -8.16 -2.04 11.64
CA GLY A 76 -7.16 -2.53 10.71
C GLY A 76 -7.35 -3.99 10.38
N VAL A 77 -6.93 -4.33 9.16
CA VAL A 77 -6.90 -5.70 8.67
C VAL A 77 -5.45 -6.07 8.41
N SER A 78 -5.04 -7.26 8.85
CA SER A 78 -3.72 -7.80 8.54
C SER A 78 -3.78 -9.30 8.34
N LEU A 79 -2.85 -9.84 7.55
CA LEU A 79 -2.70 -11.27 7.39
C LEU A 79 -2.39 -11.93 8.76
N PRO A 80 -3.04 -13.05 9.11
CA PRO A 80 -2.77 -13.77 10.35
C PRO A 80 -1.32 -14.29 10.40
N PRO A 81 -0.67 -14.32 11.59
CA PRO A 81 0.67 -14.88 11.76
C PRO A 81 0.80 -16.33 11.28
N GLU A 82 -0.21 -17.16 11.54
CA GLU A 82 -0.28 -18.56 11.09
C GLU A 82 -0.23 -18.70 9.56
N ASN A 83 -0.63 -17.65 8.83
CA ASN A 83 -0.58 -17.61 7.38
C ASN A 83 0.65 -16.83 6.86
N GLY A 84 1.65 -16.58 7.71
CA GLY A 84 2.86 -15.83 7.35
C GLY A 84 2.78 -14.32 7.57
N GLY A 85 1.75 -13.86 8.28
CA GLY A 85 1.60 -12.48 8.73
C GLY A 85 2.55 -12.09 9.86
N HIS A 86 2.46 -10.82 10.29
CA HIS A 86 3.21 -10.32 11.43
C HIS A 86 2.32 -10.23 12.68
N LEU A 87 2.90 -10.51 13.85
CA LEU A 87 2.26 -10.20 15.13
C LEU A 87 2.12 -8.68 15.31
N SER A 88 1.04 -8.26 15.96
CA SER A 88 0.84 -6.86 16.32
C SER A 88 1.81 -6.41 17.40
N GLY A 89 2.62 -5.39 17.09
CA GLY A 89 3.42 -4.61 18.03
C GLY A 89 2.70 -3.38 18.61
N ILE A 90 1.39 -3.21 18.34
CA ILE A 90 0.59 -2.11 18.87
C ILE A 90 0.41 -2.29 20.39
N ARG A 91 0.75 -1.25 21.16
CA ARG A 91 0.62 -1.27 22.63
C ARG A 91 -0.85 -1.36 23.06
N GLU A 92 -1.11 -2.07 24.14
CA GLU A 92 -2.46 -2.32 24.67
C GLU A 92 -3.28 -1.04 24.92
N ASN A 93 -2.65 0.04 25.39
CA ASN A 93 -3.31 1.32 25.60
C ASN A 93 -3.86 1.94 24.29
N TYR A 94 -3.23 1.64 23.15
CA TYR A 94 -3.71 2.04 21.83
C TYR A 94 -4.79 1.09 21.30
N MET A 95 -4.73 -0.20 21.63
CA MET A 95 -5.78 -1.18 21.27
C MET A 95 -7.15 -0.81 21.83
N LYS A 96 -7.23 -0.06 22.94
CA LYS A 96 -8.50 0.49 23.45
C LYS A 96 -9.27 1.38 22.47
N ARG A 97 -8.59 1.89 21.43
CA ARG A 97 -9.16 2.74 20.36
C ARG A 97 -8.98 2.13 18.97
N PHE A 98 -8.53 0.88 18.88
CA PHE A 98 -8.22 0.24 17.62
C PHE A 98 -8.67 -1.21 17.60
N GLN A 99 -9.46 -1.57 16.59
CA GLN A 99 -9.88 -2.94 16.36
C GLN A 99 -8.99 -3.59 15.30
N LEU A 100 -8.24 -4.62 15.69
CA LEU A 100 -7.45 -5.43 14.76
C LEU A 100 -8.26 -6.65 14.32
N ILE A 101 -8.27 -6.91 13.01
CA ILE A 101 -8.89 -8.05 12.39
C ILE A 101 -7.81 -8.82 11.63
N TYR A 102 -7.63 -10.10 11.95
CA TYR A 102 -6.75 -10.96 11.18
C TYR A 102 -7.55 -11.63 10.05
N ALA A 103 -7.20 -11.30 8.81
CA ALA A 103 -7.81 -11.87 7.62
C ALA A 103 -6.91 -11.65 6.40
N ASN A 104 -7.06 -12.50 5.39
CA ASN A 104 -6.51 -12.24 4.07
C ASN A 104 -7.47 -11.36 3.27
N VAL A 105 -7.04 -10.17 2.87
CA VAL A 105 -7.89 -9.20 2.13
C VAL A 105 -8.33 -9.72 0.76
N THR A 106 -7.63 -10.71 0.19
CA THR A 106 -8.06 -11.36 -1.06
C THR A 106 -9.09 -12.46 -0.85
N PHE A 107 -9.43 -12.78 0.39
CA PHE A 107 -10.43 -13.80 0.75
C PHE A 107 -11.75 -13.16 1.21
N TYR A 108 -11.96 -11.87 0.99
CA TYR A 108 -13.29 -11.29 1.16
C TYR A 108 -14.16 -11.47 -0.08
N GLN A 109 -15.48 -11.56 0.11
CA GLN A 109 -16.47 -11.49 -0.97
C GLN A 109 -16.50 -10.08 -1.57
N LEU A 110 -15.59 -9.81 -2.52
CA LEU A 110 -15.46 -8.50 -3.17
C LEU A 110 -16.08 -8.45 -4.58
N GLY A 111 -16.64 -9.56 -5.07
CA GLY A 111 -17.35 -9.58 -6.34
C GLY A 111 -18.66 -8.78 -6.31
N PRO A 112 -19.29 -8.53 -7.47
CA PRO A 112 -20.58 -7.85 -7.56
C PRO A 112 -21.74 -8.70 -7.01
N SER A 113 -21.54 -10.01 -6.82
CA SER A 113 -22.52 -10.93 -6.25
C SER A 113 -21.83 -11.96 -5.35
N PRO A 114 -22.50 -12.49 -4.33
CA PRO A 114 -21.94 -13.54 -3.47
C PRO A 114 -21.56 -14.79 -4.26
N ILE A 115 -20.42 -15.39 -3.92
CA ILE A 115 -19.87 -16.60 -4.54
C ILE A 115 -19.90 -17.72 -3.48
N ALA A 116 -20.91 -18.58 -3.55
CA ALA A 116 -21.18 -19.57 -2.51
C ALA A 116 -20.21 -20.78 -2.50
N ASP A 117 -19.62 -21.10 -3.66
CA ASP A 117 -18.88 -22.36 -3.84
C ASP A 117 -17.39 -22.28 -3.42
N ASP A 118 -16.89 -21.09 -3.05
CA ASP A 118 -15.51 -20.90 -2.60
C ASP A 118 -15.44 -20.73 -1.08
N ARG A 119 -15.13 -21.84 -0.39
CA ARG A 119 -15.01 -21.90 1.08
C ARG A 119 -13.90 -21.04 1.67
N ARG A 120 -12.98 -20.51 0.85
CA ARG A 120 -11.94 -19.59 1.31
C ARG A 120 -12.52 -18.19 1.52
N LEU A 121 -13.58 -17.85 0.80
CA LEU A 121 -14.19 -16.53 0.86
C LEU A 121 -14.96 -16.32 2.16
N GLN A 122 -14.90 -15.10 2.66
CA GLN A 122 -15.51 -14.66 3.90
C GLN A 122 -16.26 -13.36 3.64
N ASP A 123 -17.35 -13.16 4.39
CA ASP A 123 -18.03 -11.87 4.39
C ASP A 123 -17.13 -10.79 5.02
N LEU A 124 -17.41 -9.55 4.66
CA LEU A 124 -16.74 -8.43 5.30
C LEU A 124 -17.12 -8.39 6.79
N PRO A 125 -16.15 -8.12 7.69
CA PRO A 125 -16.43 -7.99 9.10
C PRO A 125 -17.29 -6.74 9.36
N ILE A 126 -18.06 -6.72 10.44
CA ILE A 126 -19.03 -5.64 10.77
C ILE A 126 -18.52 -4.21 10.49
N PRO A 127 -17.29 -3.80 10.91
CA PRO A 127 -16.82 -2.44 10.66
C PRO A 127 -16.60 -2.10 9.18
N LEU A 128 -16.54 -3.13 8.32
CA LEU A 128 -16.40 -3.06 6.87
C LEU A 128 -17.64 -3.59 6.14
N GLN A 129 -18.73 -3.89 6.85
CA GLN A 129 -20.02 -4.19 6.21
C GLN A 129 -20.64 -2.89 5.68
N CYS A 130 -21.47 -3.01 4.65
CA CYS A 130 -22.15 -1.87 4.02
C CYS A 130 -21.19 -0.79 3.46
N LEU A 131 -19.93 -1.15 3.18
CA LEU A 131 -19.02 -0.27 2.46
C LEU A 131 -19.57 0.04 1.07
N GLY A 132 -19.78 1.34 0.79
CA GLY A 132 -20.47 1.81 -0.42
C GLY A 132 -21.90 2.28 -0.18
N ASP A 133 -22.57 1.85 0.90
CA ASP A 133 -23.94 2.26 1.23
C ASP A 133 -23.96 3.56 2.03
N ASP A 134 -25.02 4.37 1.89
CA ASP A 134 -25.16 5.68 2.58
C ASP A 134 -25.08 5.55 4.11
N ASP A 135 -25.55 4.42 4.66
CA ASP A 135 -25.53 4.12 6.10
C ASP A 135 -24.27 3.39 6.57
N GLY A 136 -23.36 3.06 5.65
CA GLY A 136 -22.15 2.31 5.96
C GLY A 136 -21.12 3.11 6.75
N VAL A 137 -20.28 2.41 7.53
CA VAL A 137 -19.15 3.07 8.22
C VAL A 137 -18.20 3.67 7.18
N ARG A 138 -17.78 4.93 7.41
CA ARG A 138 -16.84 5.65 6.55
C ARG A 138 -15.68 6.23 7.33
N TYR A 139 -14.52 6.20 6.71
CA TYR A 139 -13.25 6.55 7.33
C TYR A 139 -12.70 7.84 6.76
N SER A 140 -12.20 8.68 7.66
CA SER A 140 -11.62 9.98 7.32
C SER A 140 -10.22 9.85 6.71
N LEU A 141 -9.50 8.80 7.11
CA LEU A 141 -8.20 8.41 6.62
C LEU A 141 -8.20 6.91 6.33
N VAL A 142 -7.76 6.51 5.15
CA VAL A 142 -7.59 5.11 4.77
C VAL A 142 -6.14 4.89 4.35
N LEU A 143 -5.48 3.91 4.95
CA LEU A 143 -4.11 3.52 4.68
C LEU A 143 -4.14 2.17 3.93
N LEU A 144 -3.55 2.15 2.74
CA LEU A 144 -3.46 0.97 1.87
C LEU A 144 -1.99 0.57 1.73
N ASP A 145 -1.52 -0.32 2.62
CA ASP A 145 -0.16 -0.87 2.64
C ASP A 145 -0.17 -2.41 2.63
N CYS A 146 -1.25 -3.03 2.10
CA CYS A 146 -1.22 -4.46 1.84
C CYS A 146 -0.21 -4.77 0.74
N HIS A 147 0.62 -5.76 0.99
CA HIS A 147 1.56 -6.30 0.03
C HIS A 147 1.84 -7.76 0.35
N HIS A 148 2.29 -8.50 -0.65
CA HIS A 148 2.68 -9.90 -0.46
C HIS A 148 3.80 -10.01 0.59
N LEU A 149 3.58 -10.81 1.63
CA LEU A 149 4.56 -11.07 2.68
C LEU A 149 5.41 -12.28 2.32
N ARG A 150 6.69 -12.27 2.69
CA ARG A 150 7.64 -13.32 2.29
C ARG A 150 7.33 -14.69 2.89
N LYS A 151 6.77 -14.71 4.09
CA LYS A 151 6.39 -15.93 4.81
C LYS A 151 4.96 -16.39 4.46
N GLN A 152 4.26 -15.65 3.57
CA GLN A 152 2.89 -15.95 3.24
C GLN A 152 2.76 -17.34 2.62
N VAL A 153 1.84 -18.12 3.16
CA VAL A 153 1.49 -19.45 2.67
C VAL A 153 0.24 -19.36 1.77
N ASP A 154 -0.01 -20.39 0.97
CA ASP A 154 -1.22 -20.55 0.15
C ASP A 154 -1.53 -19.37 -0.79
N TYR A 155 -0.49 -18.76 -1.37
CA TYR A 155 -0.63 -17.70 -2.37
C TYR A 155 -0.48 -18.22 -3.80
N VAL A 156 -1.13 -17.54 -4.75
CA VAL A 156 -0.90 -17.74 -6.18
C VAL A 156 0.00 -16.65 -6.76
N ASN A 157 0.74 -16.95 -7.83
CA ASN A 157 1.79 -16.04 -8.34
C ASN A 157 1.30 -14.64 -8.73
N TRP A 158 0.01 -14.48 -9.04
CA TRP A 158 -0.63 -13.20 -9.39
C TRP A 158 -1.39 -12.55 -8.23
N ASP A 159 -1.31 -13.07 -7.00
CA ASP A 159 -1.97 -12.50 -5.82
C ASP A 159 -1.53 -11.06 -5.54
N TYR A 160 -0.36 -10.66 -6.00
CA TYR A 160 0.05 -9.25 -5.97
C TYR A 160 -1.02 -8.33 -6.58
N TYR A 161 -1.59 -8.70 -7.72
CA TYR A 161 -2.62 -7.91 -8.39
C TYR A 161 -3.97 -8.01 -7.70
N ARG A 162 -4.33 -9.19 -7.20
CA ARG A 162 -5.53 -9.37 -6.37
C ARG A 162 -5.48 -8.51 -5.11
N ILE A 163 -4.34 -8.45 -4.44
CA ILE A 163 -4.13 -7.57 -3.27
C ILE A 163 -4.33 -6.10 -3.66
N VAL A 164 -3.74 -5.65 -4.78
CA VAL A 164 -3.89 -4.27 -5.26
C VAL A 164 -5.35 -3.93 -5.56
N VAL A 165 -6.07 -4.80 -6.25
CA VAL A 165 -7.50 -4.59 -6.56
C VAL A 165 -8.36 -4.67 -5.29
N SER A 166 -8.13 -5.66 -4.41
CA SER A 166 -8.83 -5.79 -3.13
C SER A 166 -8.71 -4.55 -2.26
N GLN A 167 -7.50 -4.01 -2.10
CA GLN A 167 -7.30 -2.81 -1.28
C GLN A 167 -7.86 -1.55 -1.95
N LEU A 168 -7.92 -1.47 -3.29
CA LEU A 168 -8.61 -0.39 -3.98
C LEU A 168 -10.13 -0.45 -3.77
N ILE A 169 -10.75 -1.62 -3.91
CA ILE A 169 -12.19 -1.82 -3.65
C ILE A 169 -12.52 -1.40 -2.22
N LEU A 170 -11.81 -1.97 -1.24
CA LEU A 170 -12.02 -1.67 0.18
C LEU A 170 -11.74 -0.20 0.46
N GLY A 171 -10.63 0.34 -0.04
CA GLY A 171 -10.19 1.69 0.28
C GLY A 171 -11.09 2.79 -0.29
N LEU A 172 -11.50 2.64 -1.55
CA LEU A 172 -12.41 3.59 -2.21
C LEU A 172 -13.82 3.52 -1.62
N SER A 173 -14.31 2.31 -1.28
CA SER A 173 -15.62 2.13 -0.65
C SER A 173 -15.66 2.60 0.81
N ALA A 174 -14.52 2.53 1.52
CA ALA A 174 -14.38 2.90 2.92
C ALA A 174 -14.09 4.38 3.15
N ALA A 175 -13.50 5.07 2.18
CA ALA A 175 -13.24 6.50 2.30
C ALA A 175 -14.55 7.28 2.40
N ARG A 176 -14.68 8.13 3.42
CA ARG A 176 -15.77 9.11 3.47
C ARG A 176 -15.63 10.11 2.32
N ASP A 177 -16.74 10.74 1.93
CA ASP A 177 -16.69 11.88 1.02
C ASP A 177 -15.75 12.99 1.56
N GLY A 178 -14.84 13.46 0.73
CA GLY A 178 -13.79 14.40 1.12
C GLY A 178 -12.67 13.79 1.98
N GLY A 179 -12.63 12.47 2.16
CA GLY A 179 -11.64 11.74 2.94
C GLY A 179 -10.23 11.74 2.33
N THR A 180 -9.28 11.10 3.02
CA THR A 180 -7.91 10.93 2.54
C THR A 180 -7.57 9.45 2.38
N ILE A 181 -7.00 9.09 1.23
CA ILE A 181 -6.40 7.77 1.00
C ILE A 181 -4.89 7.95 0.90
N VAL A 182 -4.15 7.12 1.64
CA VAL A 182 -2.69 6.97 1.53
C VAL A 182 -2.42 5.57 1.01
N MET A 183 -1.89 5.44 -0.20
CA MET A 183 -1.64 4.16 -0.84
C MET A 183 -0.17 3.97 -1.16
N LYS A 184 0.39 2.83 -0.79
CA LYS A 184 1.72 2.44 -1.22
C LYS A 184 1.68 1.91 -2.65
N LEU A 185 2.58 2.44 -3.47
CA LEU A 185 2.78 2.02 -4.86
C LEU A 185 4.28 1.80 -5.12
N SER A 186 4.61 1.27 -6.30
CA SER A 186 6.00 1.07 -6.71
C SER A 186 6.22 1.52 -8.14
N ASN A 187 7.28 2.28 -8.39
CA ASN A 187 7.70 2.76 -9.71
C ASN A 187 6.58 3.52 -10.45
N PRO A 188 6.44 4.85 -10.25
CA PRO A 188 5.31 5.63 -10.75
C PRO A 188 5.17 5.62 -12.28
N GLN A 189 6.24 5.29 -13.02
CA GLN A 189 6.27 5.23 -14.48
C GLN A 189 5.74 3.92 -15.09
N ARG A 190 5.47 2.89 -14.27
CA ARG A 190 4.88 1.65 -14.77
C ARG A 190 3.39 1.87 -15.06
N ASP A 191 2.89 1.20 -16.08
CA ASP A 191 1.51 1.35 -16.58
C ASP A 191 0.45 1.29 -15.47
N ILE A 192 0.40 0.18 -14.72
CA ILE A 192 -0.59 -0.01 -13.64
C ILE A 192 -0.48 1.07 -12.54
N PRO A 193 0.68 1.32 -11.90
CA PRO A 193 0.82 2.44 -10.97
C PRO A 193 0.42 3.80 -11.57
N ALA A 194 0.77 4.07 -12.83
CA ALA A 194 0.44 5.33 -13.48
C ALA A 194 -1.08 5.49 -13.69
N LYS A 195 -1.80 4.43 -14.07
CA LYS A 195 -3.27 4.40 -14.14
C LYS A 195 -3.92 4.59 -12.77
N ILE A 196 -3.39 3.96 -11.71
CA ILE A 196 -3.87 4.18 -10.33
C ILE A 196 -3.60 5.63 -9.89
N LEU A 197 -2.46 6.22 -10.25
CA LEU A 197 -2.17 7.63 -9.95
C LEU A 197 -3.09 8.58 -10.71
N TYR A 198 -3.42 8.28 -11.96
CA TYR A 198 -4.43 9.02 -12.71
C TYR A 198 -5.79 8.94 -12.00
N LEU A 199 -6.25 7.73 -11.67
CA LEU A 199 -7.48 7.50 -10.93
C LEU A 199 -7.56 8.32 -9.64
N LEU A 200 -6.52 8.24 -8.80
CA LEU A 200 -6.48 8.99 -7.55
C LEU A 200 -6.43 10.51 -7.80
N SER A 201 -5.82 10.95 -8.91
CA SER A 201 -5.79 12.36 -9.28
C SER A 201 -7.14 12.89 -9.76
N THR A 202 -7.96 12.08 -10.43
CA THR A 202 -9.27 12.50 -10.94
C THR A 202 -10.38 12.39 -9.89
N LEU A 203 -10.28 11.41 -8.98
CA LEU A 203 -11.23 11.21 -7.88
C LEU A 203 -11.03 12.15 -6.68
N SER A 204 -9.86 12.79 -6.56
CA SER A 204 -9.52 13.60 -5.39
C SER A 204 -9.27 15.06 -5.75
N THR A 205 -9.42 15.96 -4.78
CA THR A 205 -9.13 17.40 -4.99
C THR A 205 -7.64 17.68 -5.05
N ARG A 206 -6.82 16.80 -4.45
CA ARG A 206 -5.37 16.94 -4.45
C ARG A 206 -4.67 15.59 -4.28
N LEU A 207 -3.75 15.32 -5.20
CA LEU A 207 -2.81 14.21 -5.12
C LEU A 207 -1.39 14.71 -4.81
N VAL A 208 -0.73 14.09 -3.83
CA VAL A 208 0.68 14.31 -3.48
C VAL A 208 1.40 12.96 -3.46
N LEU A 209 2.59 12.88 -4.07
CA LEU A 209 3.46 11.72 -3.95
C LEU A 209 4.56 11.98 -2.94
N HIS A 210 4.84 10.99 -2.11
CA HIS A 210 5.86 11.07 -1.09
C HIS A 210 6.75 9.83 -1.12
N LYS A 211 8.06 10.05 -1.23
CA LYS A 211 9.09 9.01 -1.14
C LYS A 211 9.81 9.16 0.19
N PRO A 212 9.68 8.20 1.12
CA PRO A 212 10.35 8.31 2.41
C PRO A 212 11.88 8.28 2.24
N ALA A 213 12.56 9.17 2.96
CA ALA A 213 14.00 9.34 2.90
C ALA A 213 14.74 8.57 4.00
N ARG A 214 14.09 8.31 5.15
CA ARG A 214 14.69 7.58 6.29
C ARG A 214 14.70 6.07 6.07
N MET A 215 13.65 5.51 5.48
CA MET A 215 13.51 4.08 5.27
C MET A 215 13.13 3.78 3.83
N HIS A 216 13.71 2.70 3.29
CA HIS A 216 13.48 2.24 1.92
C HIS A 216 13.77 3.29 0.83
N ALA A 217 14.55 4.34 1.10
CA ALA A 217 14.84 5.40 0.13
C ALA A 217 15.38 4.85 -1.20
N ASN A 218 16.20 3.81 -1.18
CA ASN A 218 16.76 3.14 -2.36
C ASN A 218 15.78 2.18 -3.08
N ARG A 219 14.62 1.86 -2.50
CA ARG A 219 13.61 0.98 -3.10
C ARG A 219 12.69 1.77 -4.02
N GLY A 220 12.05 1.10 -4.98
CA GLY A 220 11.10 1.73 -5.91
C GLY A 220 9.73 2.07 -5.30
N THR A 221 9.50 1.74 -4.02
CA THR A 221 8.23 2.02 -3.33
C THR A 221 8.08 3.50 -2.97
N PHE A 222 6.86 4.01 -3.03
CA PHE A 222 6.50 5.37 -2.60
C PHE A 222 5.03 5.38 -2.14
N TYR A 223 4.57 6.50 -1.62
CA TYR A 223 3.18 6.67 -1.17
C TYR A 223 2.47 7.76 -1.97
N ALA A 224 1.29 7.44 -2.46
CA ALA A 224 0.34 8.38 -3.04
C ALA A 224 -0.64 8.82 -1.95
N VAL A 225 -0.82 10.13 -1.77
CA VAL A 225 -1.74 10.72 -0.80
C VAL A 225 -2.80 11.50 -1.57
N ALA A 226 -3.98 10.91 -1.69
CA ALA A 226 -5.15 11.49 -2.35
C ALA A 226 -6.05 12.11 -1.28
N LYS A 227 -6.23 13.44 -1.33
CA LYS A 227 -7.03 14.21 -0.38
C LYS A 227 -8.31 14.69 -1.05
N GLY A 228 -9.42 14.66 -0.32
CA GLY A 228 -10.71 15.07 -0.86
C GLY A 228 -11.27 14.04 -1.83
N VAL A 229 -11.08 12.75 -1.55
CA VAL A 229 -11.60 11.66 -2.38
C VAL A 229 -13.13 11.76 -2.49
N GLY A 230 -13.67 11.57 -3.69
CA GLY A 230 -15.08 11.78 -4.02
C GLY A 230 -15.41 13.20 -4.48
N ARG A 231 -14.49 14.16 -4.31
CA ARG A 231 -14.68 15.57 -4.66
C ARG A 231 -13.78 16.07 -5.80
N GLY A 232 -13.06 15.15 -6.46
CA GLY A 232 -12.30 15.45 -7.67
C GLY A 232 -13.21 15.65 -8.89
N ALA A 233 -12.60 15.96 -10.03
CA ALA A 233 -13.31 16.21 -11.29
C ALA A 233 -14.18 15.03 -11.75
N GLU A 234 -13.76 13.80 -11.43
CA GLU A 234 -14.51 12.57 -11.72
C GLU A 234 -15.07 11.91 -10.45
N GLY A 235 -15.25 12.68 -9.37
CA GLY A 235 -15.73 12.15 -8.09
C GLY A 235 -17.06 11.38 -8.18
N SER A 236 -17.95 11.77 -9.08
CA SER A 236 -19.23 11.08 -9.33
C SER A 236 -19.07 9.68 -9.93
N ARG A 237 -17.93 9.36 -10.56
CA ARG A 237 -17.63 8.04 -11.13
C ARG A 237 -17.13 7.04 -10.08
N LEU A 238 -16.97 7.45 -8.82
CA LEU A 238 -16.42 6.59 -7.77
C LEU A 238 -17.17 5.24 -7.65
N GLY A 239 -18.51 5.25 -7.69
CA GLY A 239 -19.32 4.04 -7.62
C GLY A 239 -19.14 3.12 -8.83
N GLU A 240 -19.13 3.69 -10.04
CA GLU A 240 -18.87 2.98 -11.31
C GLU A 240 -17.49 2.31 -11.26
N ILE A 241 -16.45 3.05 -10.89
CA ILE A 241 -15.07 2.55 -10.79
C ILE A 241 -14.95 1.41 -9.77
N VAL A 242 -15.62 1.52 -8.62
CA VAL A 242 -15.64 0.43 -7.64
C VAL A 242 -16.34 -0.79 -8.25
N GLY A 243 -17.45 -0.62 -8.98
CA GLY A 243 -18.12 -1.71 -9.70
C GLY A 243 -17.20 -2.44 -10.68
N GLU A 244 -16.47 -1.69 -11.52
CA GLU A 244 -15.50 -2.25 -12.47
C GLU A 244 -14.35 -2.97 -11.76
N LEU A 245 -13.84 -2.43 -10.64
CA LEU A 245 -12.83 -3.10 -9.83
C LEU A 245 -13.35 -4.42 -9.23
N ARG A 246 -14.62 -4.48 -8.81
CA ARG A 246 -15.25 -5.71 -8.30
C ARG A 246 -15.36 -6.77 -9.40
N SER A 247 -15.74 -6.38 -10.61
CA SER A 247 -15.74 -7.27 -11.79
C SER A 247 -14.33 -7.77 -12.10
N LEU A 248 -13.33 -6.88 -12.12
CA LEU A 248 -11.93 -7.26 -12.32
C LEU A 248 -11.43 -8.20 -11.23
N TRP A 249 -11.83 -8.02 -9.97
CA TRP A 249 -11.44 -8.91 -8.89
C TRP A 249 -11.92 -10.35 -9.12
N VAL A 250 -13.14 -10.53 -9.65
CA VAL A 250 -13.67 -11.85 -10.04
C VAL A 250 -12.81 -12.44 -11.16
N GLU A 251 -12.52 -11.67 -12.20
CA GLU A 251 -11.67 -12.11 -13.31
C GLU A 251 -10.26 -12.53 -12.87
N LEU A 252 -9.63 -11.78 -11.97
CA LEU A 252 -8.30 -12.14 -11.44
C LEU A 252 -8.35 -13.38 -10.54
N THR A 253 -9.49 -13.67 -9.92
CA THR A 253 -9.66 -14.79 -8.98
C THR A 253 -10.09 -16.08 -9.69
N TYR A 254 -10.94 -15.99 -10.71
CA TYR A 254 -11.59 -17.14 -11.36
C TYR A 254 -11.52 -17.12 -12.89
N GLY A 255 -10.97 -16.08 -13.51
CA GLY A 255 -10.79 -16.03 -14.95
C GLY A 255 -9.65 -16.94 -15.44
N GLY A 256 -9.24 -16.73 -16.68
CA GLY A 256 -8.22 -17.57 -17.33
C GLY A 256 -8.78 -18.89 -17.85
N THR A 257 -7.96 -19.63 -18.60
CA THR A 257 -8.39 -20.84 -19.32
C THR A 257 -8.83 -21.98 -18.40
N GLU A 258 -8.30 -22.03 -17.18
CA GLU A 258 -8.56 -23.10 -16.21
C GLU A 258 -9.59 -22.71 -15.13
N GLY A 259 -10.09 -21.48 -15.14
CA GLY A 259 -11.02 -21.00 -14.12
C GLY A 259 -10.38 -20.78 -12.74
N THR A 260 -9.05 -20.80 -12.65
CA THR A 260 -8.28 -20.73 -11.40
C THR A 260 -7.69 -19.34 -11.14
N GLY A 261 -7.99 -18.37 -12.01
CA GLY A 261 -7.49 -17.00 -11.96
C GLY A 261 -6.48 -16.70 -13.07
N ARG A 262 -6.16 -15.42 -13.23
CA ARG A 262 -5.22 -14.94 -14.26
C ARG A 262 -4.39 -13.75 -13.82
N TRP A 263 -3.30 -13.54 -14.54
CA TRP A 263 -2.49 -12.32 -14.44
C TRP A 263 -3.27 -11.09 -14.89
N MET A 264 -3.01 -9.97 -14.21
CA MET A 264 -3.49 -8.67 -14.66
C MET A 264 -2.65 -8.19 -15.85
N THR A 265 -3.33 -7.59 -16.81
CA THR A 265 -2.78 -6.99 -18.03
C THR A 265 -2.93 -5.47 -17.95
N SER A 266 -2.29 -4.74 -18.87
CA SER A 266 -2.50 -3.29 -18.98
C SER A 266 -3.95 -2.94 -19.34
N GLU A 267 -4.64 -3.80 -20.07
CA GLU A 267 -6.00 -3.56 -20.56
C GLU A 267 -7.05 -3.62 -19.46
N ASP A 268 -6.78 -4.37 -18.38
CA ASP A 268 -7.69 -4.55 -17.25
C ASP A 268 -8.08 -3.25 -16.55
N LEU A 269 -7.27 -2.19 -16.68
CA LEU A 269 -7.55 -0.87 -16.09
C LEU A 269 -8.00 0.17 -17.13
N ASN A 270 -8.41 -0.26 -18.33
CA ASN A 270 -8.85 0.68 -19.38
C ASN A 270 -10.16 1.41 -19.06
N PHE A 271 -10.98 0.91 -18.13
CA PHE A 271 -12.15 1.64 -17.61
C PHE A 271 -11.76 2.90 -16.81
N ILE A 272 -10.52 2.96 -16.31
CA ILE A 272 -9.93 4.17 -15.71
C ILE A 272 -9.45 5.09 -16.83
N ILE A 273 -8.49 4.59 -17.62
CA ILE A 273 -7.88 5.28 -18.76
C ILE A 273 -7.08 4.27 -19.58
N LYS A 274 -7.11 4.40 -20.90
CA LYS A 274 -6.28 3.59 -21.80
C LYS A 274 -4.81 4.00 -21.72
N SER A 275 -3.92 3.07 -22.04
CA SER A 275 -2.48 3.36 -21.99
C SER A 275 -2.05 4.40 -23.02
N GLU A 276 -2.65 4.41 -24.22
CA GLU A 276 -2.42 5.46 -25.21
C GLU A 276 -2.82 6.85 -24.68
N ASP A 277 -4.03 6.98 -24.11
CA ASP A 277 -4.57 8.25 -23.64
C ASP A 277 -3.84 8.77 -22.38
N LEU A 278 -3.29 7.86 -21.57
CA LEU A 278 -2.54 8.20 -20.36
C LEU A 278 -1.30 9.04 -20.68
N VAL A 279 -0.63 8.74 -21.79
CA VAL A 279 0.56 9.48 -22.23
C VAL A 279 0.16 10.91 -22.60
N ASP A 280 -0.90 11.07 -23.37
CA ASP A 280 -1.33 12.37 -23.88
C ASP A 280 -1.93 13.26 -22.78
N VAL A 281 -2.70 12.68 -21.86
CA VAL A 281 -3.50 13.44 -20.87
C VAL A 281 -2.77 13.62 -19.54
N PHE A 282 -1.92 12.67 -19.13
CA PHE A 282 -1.39 12.64 -17.77
C PHE A 282 0.14 12.61 -17.66
N ALA A 283 0.90 12.36 -18.73
CA ALA A 283 2.36 12.20 -18.62
C ALA A 283 3.05 13.41 -17.98
N ASP A 284 2.72 14.64 -18.40
CA ASP A 284 3.30 15.86 -17.83
C ASP A 284 2.99 16.02 -16.34
N ARG A 285 1.76 15.68 -15.95
CA ARG A 285 1.35 15.72 -14.55
C ARG A 285 2.05 14.64 -13.75
N LEU A 286 2.18 13.44 -14.30
CA LEU A 286 2.89 12.31 -13.70
C LEU A 286 4.37 12.66 -13.47
N ILE A 287 5.05 13.27 -14.45
CA ILE A 287 6.43 13.73 -14.32
C ILE A 287 6.55 14.77 -13.20
N LYS A 288 5.63 15.73 -13.13
CA LYS A 288 5.62 16.74 -12.06
C LYS A 288 5.44 16.10 -10.68
N LEU A 289 4.52 15.15 -10.56
CA LEU A 289 4.25 14.41 -9.32
C LEU A 289 5.43 13.51 -8.89
N ALA A 290 6.04 12.80 -9.84
CA ALA A 290 7.06 11.79 -9.58
C ALA A 290 8.48 12.36 -9.42
N ARG A 291 8.71 13.63 -9.80
CA ARG A 291 10.05 14.25 -9.75
C ARG A 291 10.71 14.15 -8.36
N SER A 292 9.97 14.48 -7.30
CA SER A 292 10.48 14.37 -5.92
C SER A 292 10.71 12.92 -5.50
N VAL A 293 9.87 11.99 -5.97
CA VAL A 293 10.03 10.56 -5.73
C VAL A 293 11.33 10.04 -6.32
N TRP A 294 11.60 10.34 -7.59
CA TRP A 294 12.83 9.93 -8.26
C TRP A 294 14.07 10.60 -7.67
N ALA A 295 13.99 11.88 -7.29
CA ALA A 295 15.09 12.58 -6.65
C ALA A 295 15.48 11.91 -5.31
N THR A 296 14.51 11.66 -4.43
CA THR A 296 14.78 10.97 -3.15
C THR A 296 15.29 9.54 -3.38
N GLN A 297 14.77 8.84 -4.39
CA GLN A 297 15.24 7.50 -4.73
C GLN A 297 16.68 7.50 -5.23
N LEU A 298 17.03 8.46 -6.10
CA LEU A 298 18.39 8.63 -6.60
C LEU A 298 19.38 8.86 -5.46
N GLU A 299 19.06 9.75 -4.52
CA GLU A 299 19.90 9.99 -3.34
C GLU A 299 19.98 8.76 -2.41
N GLY A 300 18.91 7.97 -2.31
CA GLY A 300 18.93 6.67 -1.65
C GLY A 300 19.88 5.67 -2.32
N LEU A 301 19.87 5.61 -3.66
CA LEU A 301 20.73 4.73 -4.45
C LEU A 301 22.20 5.16 -4.41
N LYS A 302 22.50 6.47 -4.51
CA LYS A 302 23.86 7.00 -4.36
C LYS A 302 24.47 6.62 -3.01
N ARG A 303 23.72 6.80 -1.91
CA ARG A 303 24.16 6.39 -0.56
C ARG A 303 24.40 4.89 -0.45
N LEU A 304 23.61 4.08 -1.15
CA LEU A 304 23.80 2.63 -1.21
C LEU A 304 25.10 2.26 -1.92
N LEU A 305 25.35 2.84 -3.09
CA LEU A 305 26.54 2.57 -3.90
C LEU A 305 27.82 3.00 -3.17
N ALA A 306 27.84 4.20 -2.59
CA ALA A 306 28.99 4.71 -1.84
C ALA A 306 29.35 3.82 -0.63
N LYS A 307 28.35 3.25 0.06
CA LYS A 307 28.59 2.27 1.14
C LYS A 307 29.24 0.99 0.61
N ASN A 308 28.73 0.45 -0.49
CA ASN A 308 29.26 -0.78 -1.06
C ASN A 308 30.70 -0.60 -1.60
N GLU A 309 31.02 0.57 -2.16
CA GLU A 309 32.39 0.90 -2.60
C GLU A 309 33.37 1.00 -1.41
N HIS A 310 32.95 1.61 -0.30
CA HIS A 310 33.76 1.65 0.93
C HIS A 310 34.00 0.25 1.51
N THR A 311 32.98 -0.61 1.55
CA THR A 311 33.13 -1.98 2.06
C THR A 311 34.13 -2.78 1.23
N SER A 312 34.09 -2.68 -0.11
CA SER A 312 35.06 -3.36 -0.98
C SER A 312 36.50 -2.87 -0.79
N VAL A 313 36.71 -1.56 -0.56
CA VAL A 313 38.05 -1.00 -0.32
C VAL A 313 38.61 -1.40 1.05
N THR A 314 37.75 -1.55 2.07
CA THR A 314 38.18 -2.06 3.38
C THR A 314 38.49 -3.56 3.37
N GLU A 315 37.77 -4.36 2.58
CA GLU A 315 38.05 -5.79 2.41
C GLU A 315 39.37 -6.02 1.64
N GLU A 316 39.61 -5.28 0.55
CA GLU A 316 40.89 -5.32 -0.18
C GLU A 316 42.08 -4.87 0.67
N LYS A 317 41.91 -3.86 1.54
CA LYS A 317 42.97 -3.45 2.48
C LYS A 317 43.26 -4.51 3.54
N ALA A 318 42.22 -5.15 4.11
CA ALA A 318 42.39 -6.20 5.10
C ALA A 318 43.06 -7.46 4.53
N GLU A 319 42.81 -7.79 3.25
CA GLU A 319 43.51 -8.88 2.56
C GLU A 319 44.97 -8.52 2.22
N SER A 320 45.26 -7.24 1.94
CA SER A 320 46.63 -6.77 1.68
C SER A 320 47.51 -6.62 2.93
N GLU A 321 46.92 -6.54 4.13
CA GLU A 321 47.65 -6.47 5.41
C GLU A 321 47.90 -7.87 6.02
N HIS A 322 47.41 -8.94 5.38
CA HIS A 322 47.62 -10.34 5.77
C HIS A 322 48.51 -11.14 4.79
N LEU A 323 49.17 -10.46 3.85
CA LEU A 323 50.24 -10.96 2.98
C LEU A 323 51.58 -10.31 3.37
#